data_AF-A0A1Z1WDS4-F1
#
_entry.id   AF-A0A1Z1WDS4-F1
#
_cell.length_a   1.000
_cell.length_b   1.000
_cell.length_c   1.000
_cell.angle_alpha   90.00
_cell.angle_beta   90.00
_cell.angle_gamma   90.00
#
_symmetry.space_group_name_H-M   'P 1'
#
loop_
_entity.id
_entity.type
_entity.pdbx_description
1 polymer ?
#
loop_
_entity_poly.entity_id
_entity_poly.type
_entity_poly.pdbx_seq_one_letter_code
_entity_poly.pdbx_strand_id
1 'polypeptide(L)'
;MADTAETLLRSFLHAAAIDGRNIKHVHRWAQGTQVQDAVRVLRTHPKAASGAAGELESALTAHPERRDIAQELTARALSALFTVNVREACTPNRTDALTLDSFIDEGGTLFVVGEAVEDPKTNPGAMPLLTALASSVVEHGRRMAERSSSGRLDPPITLVLDDVAAVAPLPELPELLATGPERGMPTLALLRSREQGRARWPHDELTG
;
A
#
# COMPACT_ATOMS: atom_id res chain seq x y z
N MET A 1 -1.11 1.55 17.89
CA MET A 1 -1.94 2.68 17.41
C MET A 1 -2.06 2.68 15.90
N ALA A 2 -0.94 2.52 15.18
CA ALA A 2 -0.97 2.16 13.76
C ALA A 2 -1.88 0.95 13.49
N ASP A 3 -1.90 -0.03 14.39
CA ASP A 3 -2.75 -1.23 14.31
C ASP A 3 -4.25 -0.92 14.16
N THR A 4 -4.76 0.10 14.85
CA THR A 4 -6.19 0.48 14.71
C THR A 4 -6.46 1.14 13.37
N ALA A 5 -5.57 2.02 12.89
CA ALA A 5 -5.69 2.63 11.57
C ALA A 5 -5.59 1.58 10.45
N GLU A 6 -4.70 0.60 10.61
CA GLU A 6 -4.59 -0.55 9.71
C GLU A 6 -5.88 -1.37 9.71
N THR A 7 -6.44 -1.70 10.88
CA THR A 7 -7.73 -2.39 10.98
C THR A 7 -8.85 -1.61 10.29
N LEU A 8 -8.94 -0.28 10.46
CA LEU A 8 -9.92 0.55 9.77
C LEU A 8 -9.74 0.46 8.25
N LEU A 9 -8.53 0.75 7.75
CA LEU A 9 -8.24 0.74 6.31
C LEU A 9 -8.48 -0.63 5.68
N ARG A 10 -8.00 -1.71 6.31
CA ARG A 10 -8.19 -3.09 5.87
C ARG A 10 -9.67 -3.45 5.78
N SER A 11 -10.44 -3.09 6.80
CA SER A 11 -11.88 -3.36 6.85
C SER A 11 -12.64 -2.58 5.77
N PHE A 12 -12.27 -1.31 5.54
CA PHE A 12 -12.87 -0.49 4.47
C PHE A 12 -12.54 -1.03 3.08
N LEU A 13 -11.29 -1.43 2.83
CA LEU A 13 -10.89 -2.04 1.57
C LEU A 13 -11.62 -3.37 1.33
N HIS A 14 -11.72 -4.22 2.36
CA HIS A 14 -12.44 -5.49 2.30
C HIS A 14 -13.93 -5.30 2.02
N ALA A 15 -14.60 -4.40 2.75
CA ALA A 15 -16.00 -4.06 2.52
C ALA A 15 -16.22 -3.56 1.09
N ALA A 16 -15.33 -2.68 0.59
CA ALA A 16 -15.45 -2.18 -0.77
C ALA A 16 -15.27 -3.27 -1.83
N ALA A 17 -14.28 -4.15 -1.65
CA ALA A 17 -14.00 -5.24 -2.58
C ALA A 17 -15.16 -6.23 -2.70
N ILE A 18 -15.79 -6.61 -1.59
CA ILE A 18 -16.87 -7.60 -1.61
C ILE A 18 -18.22 -7.03 -2.08
N ASP A 19 -18.48 -5.74 -1.86
CA ASP A 19 -19.74 -5.06 -2.26
C ASP A 19 -19.65 -4.35 -3.62
N GLY A 20 -18.52 -4.50 -4.34
CA GLY A 20 -18.30 -3.86 -5.65
C GLY A 20 -18.18 -2.34 -5.59
N ARG A 21 -17.77 -1.78 -4.45
CA ARG A 21 -17.55 -0.34 -4.30
C ARG A 21 -16.15 0.06 -4.75
N ASN A 22 -16.06 1.27 -5.29
CA ASN A 22 -14.79 1.86 -5.70
C ASN A 22 -14.10 2.65 -4.57
N ILE A 23 -12.90 3.15 -4.87
CA ILE A 23 -12.05 3.93 -3.97
C ILE A 23 -12.74 5.18 -3.39
N LYS A 24 -13.78 5.71 -4.06
CA LYS A 24 -14.54 6.88 -3.58
C LYS A 24 -15.28 6.57 -2.28
N HIS A 25 -15.76 5.33 -2.11
CA HIS A 25 -16.41 4.88 -0.88
C HIS A 25 -15.40 4.68 0.24
N VAL A 26 -14.27 4.02 -0.06
CA VAL A 26 -13.16 3.86 0.89
C VAL A 26 -12.68 5.22 1.40
N HIS A 27 -12.50 6.19 0.49
CA HIS A 27 -12.12 7.55 0.87
C HIS A 27 -13.16 8.18 1.80
N ARG A 28 -14.46 8.08 1.48
CA ARG A 28 -15.53 8.63 2.33
C ARG A 28 -15.54 8.03 3.74
N TRP A 29 -15.40 6.71 3.84
CA TRP A 29 -15.32 6.01 5.13
C TRP A 29 -14.07 6.38 5.92
N ALA A 30 -12.93 6.55 5.23
CA ALA A 30 -11.70 7.07 5.81
C ALA A 30 -11.78 8.53 6.28
N GLN A 31 -12.78 9.31 5.85
CA GLN A 31 -13.11 10.63 6.40
C GLN A 31 -14.14 10.56 7.55
N GLY A 32 -14.42 9.36 8.08
CA GLY A 32 -15.38 9.16 9.17
C GLY A 32 -16.85 9.27 8.73
N THR A 33 -17.11 9.42 7.43
CA THR A 33 -18.47 9.60 6.89
C THR A 33 -19.03 8.27 6.43
N GLN A 34 -20.29 7.96 6.75
CA GLN A 34 -20.98 6.73 6.34
C GLN A 34 -20.26 5.43 6.74
N VAL A 35 -19.43 5.43 7.80
CA VAL A 35 -18.68 4.24 8.25
C VAL A 35 -19.55 3.03 8.57
N GLN A 36 -20.80 3.26 8.99
CA GLN A 36 -21.78 2.21 9.26
C GLN A 36 -22.19 1.42 8.01
N ASP A 37 -22.02 1.98 6.81
CA ASP A 37 -22.22 1.22 5.57
C ASP A 37 -21.18 0.12 5.40
N ALA A 38 -19.91 0.39 5.72
CA ALA A 38 -18.86 -0.63 5.67
C ALA A 38 -19.13 -1.76 6.67
N VAL A 39 -19.52 -1.41 7.90
CA VAL A 39 -19.95 -2.37 8.93
C VAL A 39 -21.10 -3.24 8.45
N ARG A 40 -22.15 -2.63 7.88
CA ARG A 40 -23.31 -3.33 7.34
C ARG A 40 -22.91 -4.31 6.25
N VAL A 41 -22.08 -3.88 5.30
CA VAL A 41 -21.55 -4.74 4.24
C VAL A 41 -20.83 -5.96 4.83
N LEU A 42 -19.89 -5.75 5.75
CA LEU A 42 -19.14 -6.84 6.37
C LEU A 42 -20.02 -7.79 7.18
N ARG A 43 -21.13 -7.29 7.72
CA ARG A 43 -22.07 -8.10 8.51
C ARG A 43 -22.97 -8.97 7.64
N THR A 44 -23.40 -8.48 6.47
CA THR A 44 -24.45 -9.17 5.68
C THR A 44 -23.90 -9.87 4.44
N HIS A 45 -22.71 -9.53 3.97
CA HIS A 45 -22.19 -10.08 2.72
C HIS A 45 -21.61 -11.49 2.92
N PRO A 46 -22.01 -12.49 2.12
CA PRO A 46 -21.60 -13.90 2.31
C PRO A 46 -20.10 -14.15 2.13
N LYS A 47 -19.39 -13.27 1.41
CA LYS A 47 -17.93 -13.33 1.23
C LYS A 47 -17.15 -12.57 2.31
N ALA A 48 -17.81 -12.02 3.33
CA ALA A 48 -17.11 -11.31 4.39
C ALA A 48 -16.29 -12.30 5.23
N ALA A 49 -15.01 -11.99 5.44
CA ALA A 49 -14.17 -12.68 6.40
C ALA A 49 -14.84 -12.74 7.77
N SER A 50 -14.77 -13.91 8.41
CA SER A 50 -15.37 -14.15 9.72
C SER A 50 -14.84 -13.15 10.74
N GLY A 51 -15.75 -12.54 11.51
CA GLY A 51 -15.40 -11.55 12.54
C GLY A 51 -15.07 -10.14 12.02
N ALA A 52 -14.93 -9.91 10.72
CA ALA A 52 -14.51 -8.61 10.17
C ALA A 52 -15.45 -7.46 10.56
N ALA A 53 -16.76 -7.71 10.60
CA ALA A 53 -17.73 -6.72 11.06
C ALA A 53 -17.52 -6.33 12.54
N GLY A 54 -17.27 -7.32 13.40
CA GLY A 54 -17.02 -7.10 14.82
C GLY A 54 -15.68 -6.42 15.08
N GLU A 55 -14.65 -6.76 14.29
CA GLU A 55 -13.34 -6.09 14.34
C GLU A 55 -13.47 -4.60 13.98
N LEU A 56 -14.17 -4.29 12.89
CA LEU A 56 -14.42 -2.92 12.48
C LEU A 56 -15.26 -2.16 13.52
N GLU A 57 -16.33 -2.75 14.04
CA GLU A 57 -17.13 -2.12 15.09
C GLU A 57 -16.31 -1.86 16.35
N SER A 58 -15.52 -2.83 16.80
CA SER A 58 -14.64 -2.67 17.96
C SER A 58 -13.63 -1.54 17.75
N ALA A 59 -13.11 -1.36 16.53
CA ALA A 59 -12.22 -0.26 16.21
C ALA A 59 -12.96 1.10 16.22
N LEU A 60 -14.19 1.14 15.70
CA LEU A 60 -15.02 2.35 15.66
C LEU A 60 -15.59 2.76 17.02
N THR A 61 -15.76 1.83 17.96
CA THR A 61 -16.23 2.08 19.33
C THR A 61 -15.12 2.04 20.36
N ALA A 62 -13.85 2.02 19.94
CA ALA A 62 -12.70 2.13 20.84
C ALA A 62 -12.71 3.49 21.59
N HIS A 63 -11.82 3.63 22.58
CA HIS A 63 -11.65 4.90 23.30
C HIS A 63 -11.54 6.09 22.32
N PRO A 64 -12.27 7.21 22.56
CA PRO A 64 -12.38 8.31 21.61
C PRO A 64 -11.04 8.79 21.05
N GLU A 65 -10.04 9.00 21.92
CA GLU A 65 -8.70 9.43 21.50
C GLU A 65 -8.02 8.45 20.54
N ARG A 66 -8.11 7.13 20.83
CA ARG A 66 -7.51 6.10 19.97
C ARG A 66 -8.21 6.03 18.62
N ARG A 67 -9.53 6.11 18.62
CA ARG A 67 -10.36 6.13 17.40
C ARG A 67 -10.05 7.36 16.56
N ASP A 68 -10.02 8.53 17.16
CA ASP A 68 -9.84 9.80 16.46
C ASP A 68 -8.44 9.85 15.81
N ILE A 69 -7.41 9.38 16.51
CA ILE A 69 -6.05 9.29 15.95
C ILE A 69 -5.99 8.25 14.82
N ALA A 70 -6.64 7.09 14.97
CA ALA A 70 -6.69 6.09 13.90
C ALA A 70 -7.41 6.61 12.65
N GLN A 71 -8.51 7.35 12.84
CA GLN A 71 -9.25 7.99 11.76
C GLN A 71 -8.39 9.05 11.07
N GLU A 72 -7.68 9.90 11.82
CA GLU A 72 -6.79 10.91 11.26
C GLU A 72 -5.66 10.29 10.44
N LEU A 73 -5.01 9.23 10.96
CA LEU A 73 -3.96 8.50 10.22
C LEU A 73 -4.50 7.91 8.92
N THR A 74 -5.69 7.30 8.96
CA THR A 74 -6.33 6.70 7.78
C THR A 74 -6.71 7.77 6.75
N ALA A 75 -7.29 8.89 7.20
CA ALA A 75 -7.64 10.02 6.36
C ALA A 75 -6.40 10.63 5.69
N ARG A 76 -5.31 10.78 6.45
CA ARG A 76 -4.04 11.35 5.98
C ARG A 76 -3.36 10.45 4.95
N ALA A 77 -3.34 9.13 5.19
CA ALA A 77 -2.77 8.17 4.25
C ALA A 77 -3.50 8.19 2.89
N LEU A 78 -4.78 8.54 2.88
CA LEU A 78 -5.62 8.61 1.68
C LEU A 78 -5.85 10.04 1.17
N SER A 79 -5.11 11.04 1.68
CA SER A 79 -5.33 12.46 1.35
C SER A 79 -5.17 12.76 -0.15
N ALA A 80 -4.32 12.03 -0.87
CA ALA A 80 -4.18 12.16 -2.32
C ALA A 80 -5.50 11.98 -3.09
N LEU A 81 -6.49 11.26 -2.52
CA LEU A 81 -7.79 11.02 -3.14
C LEU A 81 -8.71 12.26 -3.13
N PHE A 82 -8.32 13.36 -2.48
CA PHE A 82 -8.95 14.67 -2.69
C PHE A 82 -8.71 15.17 -4.12
N THR A 83 -7.55 14.86 -4.72
CA THR A 83 -7.25 15.17 -6.11
C THR A 83 -8.06 14.27 -7.06
N VAL A 84 -8.85 14.89 -7.93
CA VAL A 84 -9.75 14.19 -8.87
C VAL A 84 -8.99 13.17 -9.72
N ASN A 85 -7.86 13.57 -10.31
CA ASN A 85 -7.08 12.71 -11.19
C ASN A 85 -6.55 11.45 -10.48
N VAL A 86 -6.08 11.58 -9.24
CA VAL A 86 -5.64 10.44 -8.43
C VAL A 86 -6.81 9.50 -8.16
N ARG A 87 -7.96 10.06 -7.77
CA ARG A 87 -9.16 9.27 -7.47
C ARG A 87 -9.70 8.53 -8.71
N GLU A 88 -9.67 9.15 -9.88
CA GLU A 88 -10.06 8.51 -11.13
C GLU A 88 -9.03 7.46 -11.58
N ALA A 89 -7.74 7.63 -11.31
CA ALA A 89 -6.72 6.61 -11.58
C ALA A 89 -6.89 5.35 -10.70
N CYS A 90 -7.37 5.52 -9.46
CA CYS A 90 -7.65 4.40 -8.54
C CYS A 90 -9.03 3.73 -8.76
N THR A 91 -9.77 4.10 -9.81
CA THR A 91 -11.07 3.47 -10.10
C THR A 91 -10.89 2.29 -11.07
N PRO A 92 -11.40 1.09 -10.76
CA PRO A 92 -11.19 -0.11 -11.58
C PRO A 92 -11.91 -0.04 -12.94
N ASN A 93 -11.55 -0.96 -13.85
CA ASN A 93 -12.16 -1.17 -15.17
C ASN A 93 -12.01 -0.01 -16.15
N ARG A 94 -10.96 0.79 -16.02
CA ARG A 94 -10.56 1.68 -17.10
C ARG A 94 -9.88 0.88 -18.20
N THR A 95 -10.04 1.32 -19.44
CA THR A 95 -9.34 0.73 -20.61
C THR A 95 -7.81 0.84 -20.50
N ASP A 96 -7.29 1.75 -19.67
CA ASP A 96 -5.88 1.92 -19.34
C ASP A 96 -5.50 1.34 -17.97
N ALA A 97 -6.34 0.47 -17.39
CA ALA A 97 -6.01 -0.19 -16.13
C ALA A 97 -4.75 -1.07 -16.31
N LEU A 98 -3.78 -0.88 -15.43
CA LEU A 98 -2.51 -1.59 -15.43
C LEU A 98 -2.74 -3.08 -15.13
N THR A 99 -2.43 -3.97 -16.08
CA THR A 99 -2.43 -5.43 -15.87
C THR A 99 -1.12 -5.86 -15.20
N LEU A 100 -1.04 -5.60 -13.89
CA LEU A 100 0.12 -5.98 -13.08
C LEU A 100 0.41 -7.49 -13.10
N ASP A 101 -0.61 -8.33 -13.37
CA ASP A 101 -0.44 -9.78 -13.36
C ASP A 101 0.36 -10.31 -14.56
N SER A 102 0.45 -9.58 -15.68
CA SER A 102 1.13 -10.06 -16.89
C SER A 102 2.42 -9.32 -17.21
N PHE A 103 2.67 -8.15 -16.62
CA PHE A 103 3.79 -7.31 -17.03
C PHE A 103 5.16 -8.00 -16.88
N ILE A 104 5.33 -8.87 -15.89
CA ILE A 104 6.60 -9.57 -15.63
C ILE A 104 6.85 -10.62 -16.71
N ASP A 105 5.86 -11.47 -16.97
CA ASP A 105 5.92 -12.51 -18.00
C ASP A 105 6.08 -11.91 -19.40
N GLU A 106 5.54 -10.71 -19.62
CA GLU A 106 5.66 -9.96 -20.87
C GLU A 106 6.95 -9.12 -20.97
N GLY A 107 7.81 -9.10 -19.95
CA GLY A 107 9.03 -8.27 -19.93
C GLY A 107 8.75 -6.76 -19.95
N GLY A 108 7.59 -6.35 -19.46
CA GLY A 108 7.16 -4.97 -19.35
C GLY A 108 7.98 -4.16 -18.35
N THR A 109 7.86 -2.84 -18.43
CA THR A 109 8.53 -1.91 -17.51
C THR A 109 7.50 -0.99 -16.87
N LEU A 110 7.51 -0.92 -15.53
CA LEU A 110 6.67 -0.01 -14.77
C LEU A 110 7.49 1.21 -14.34
N PHE A 111 7.07 2.39 -14.77
CA PHE A 111 7.61 3.65 -14.28
C PHE A 111 6.68 4.24 -13.22
N VAL A 112 7.20 4.41 -12.01
CA VAL A 112 6.49 5.04 -10.89
C VAL A 112 7.16 6.39 -10.62
N VAL A 113 6.42 7.47 -10.84
CA VAL A 113 6.94 8.84 -10.66
C VAL A 113 6.11 9.55 -9.60
N GLY A 114 6.79 10.13 -8.63
CA GLY A 114 6.19 10.89 -7.54
C GLY A 114 7.01 12.12 -7.20
N GLU A 115 6.36 13.09 -6.56
CA GLU A 115 7.05 14.18 -5.89
C GLU A 115 7.80 13.61 -4.67
N ALA A 116 9.06 13.99 -4.51
CA ALA A 116 9.83 13.66 -3.32
C ALA A 116 9.33 14.49 -2.12
N VAL A 117 8.84 13.82 -1.09
CA VAL A 117 8.28 14.46 0.11
C VAL A 117 9.20 14.23 1.30
N GLU A 118 9.78 15.30 1.82
CA GLU A 118 10.70 15.25 2.97
C GLU A 118 9.96 15.18 4.34
N ASP A 119 8.75 15.74 4.44
CA ASP A 119 7.89 15.62 5.63
C ASP A 119 6.53 14.96 5.33
N PRO A 120 6.51 13.63 5.17
CA PRO A 120 5.27 12.92 4.88
C PRO A 120 4.31 12.87 6.09
N LYS A 121 4.75 13.27 7.28
CA LYS A 121 3.86 13.29 8.46
C LYS A 121 2.82 14.39 8.32
N THR A 122 3.15 15.52 7.71
CA THR A 122 2.22 16.64 7.56
C THR A 122 1.40 16.51 6.28
N ASN A 123 2.07 16.26 5.15
CA ASN A 123 1.42 16.11 3.85
C ASN A 123 2.12 15.02 3.03
N PRO A 124 1.65 13.76 3.10
CA PRO A 124 2.30 12.67 2.39
C PRO A 124 2.09 12.71 0.87
N GLY A 125 1.21 13.57 0.36
CA GLY A 125 0.87 13.60 -1.06
C GLY A 125 0.47 12.21 -1.57
N ALA A 126 0.96 11.82 -2.75
CA ALA A 126 0.72 10.50 -3.32
C ALA A 126 1.65 9.40 -2.77
N MET A 127 2.64 9.72 -1.92
CA MET A 127 3.62 8.78 -1.40
C MET A 127 2.99 7.47 -0.87
N PRO A 128 1.88 7.46 -0.11
CA PRO A 128 1.31 6.21 0.41
C PRO A 128 0.79 5.30 -0.70
N LEU A 129 0.20 5.88 -1.76
CA LEU A 129 -0.28 5.13 -2.92
C LEU A 129 0.87 4.61 -3.78
N LEU A 130 1.92 5.41 -3.97
CA LEU A 130 3.12 5.00 -4.71
C LEU A 130 3.88 3.90 -3.97
N THR A 131 4.02 4.03 -2.66
CA THR A 131 4.60 2.99 -1.79
C THR A 131 3.78 1.71 -1.88
N ALA A 132 2.45 1.79 -1.74
CA ALA A 132 1.58 0.63 -1.84
C ALA A 132 1.64 -0.06 -3.22
N LEU A 133 1.70 0.71 -4.31
CA LEU A 133 1.85 0.18 -5.67
C LEU A 133 3.19 -0.55 -5.83
N ALA A 134 4.29 0.10 -5.45
CA ALA A 134 5.62 -0.48 -5.57
C ALA A 134 5.77 -1.73 -4.68
N SER A 135 5.26 -1.70 -3.44
CA SER A 135 5.21 -2.88 -2.57
C SER A 135 4.35 -4.01 -3.14
N SER A 136 3.21 -3.68 -3.77
CA SER A 136 2.38 -4.69 -4.44
C SER A 136 3.13 -5.37 -5.59
N VAL A 137 3.96 -4.65 -6.33
CA VAL A 137 4.77 -5.20 -7.43
C VAL A 137 5.87 -6.11 -6.88
N VAL A 138 6.58 -5.66 -5.85
CA VAL A 138 7.61 -6.45 -5.16
C VAL A 138 7.03 -7.76 -4.65
N GLU A 139 5.92 -7.69 -3.92
CA GLU A 139 5.31 -8.86 -3.32
C GLU A 139 4.70 -9.80 -4.39
N HIS A 140 4.21 -9.26 -5.50
CA HIS A 140 3.79 -10.08 -6.63
C HIS A 140 4.97 -10.85 -7.24
N GLY A 141 6.11 -10.18 -7.47
CA GLY A 141 7.35 -10.82 -7.92
C GLY A 141 7.86 -11.89 -6.94
N ARG A 142 7.78 -11.62 -5.63
CA ARG A 142 8.12 -12.58 -4.56
C ARG A 142 7.27 -13.85 -4.66
N ARG A 143 5.95 -13.69 -4.78
CA ARG A 143 5.01 -14.82 -4.95
C ARG A 143 5.23 -15.59 -6.25
N MET A 144 5.68 -14.94 -7.32
CA MET A 144 6.05 -15.63 -8.55
C MET A 144 7.33 -16.45 -8.37
N ALA A 145 8.36 -15.88 -7.74
CA ALA A 145 9.62 -16.57 -7.44
C ALA A 145 9.38 -17.81 -6.56
N GLU A 146 8.58 -17.69 -5.50
CA GLU A 146 8.24 -18.81 -4.61
C GLU A 146 7.51 -19.97 -5.30
N ARG A 147 6.73 -19.67 -6.35
CA ARG A 147 6.01 -20.69 -7.15
C ARG A 147 6.85 -21.27 -8.29
N SER A 148 8.00 -20.67 -8.59
CA SER A 148 8.94 -21.13 -9.61
C SER A 148 9.69 -22.36 -9.13
N SER A 149 10.00 -23.29 -10.06
CA SER A 149 10.75 -24.51 -9.75
C SER A 149 12.16 -24.24 -9.19
N SER A 150 12.76 -23.10 -9.54
CA SER A 150 14.07 -22.69 -9.06
C SER A 150 14.00 -21.87 -7.76
N GLY A 151 12.80 -21.54 -7.27
CA GLY A 151 12.62 -20.57 -6.18
C GLY A 151 13.01 -19.14 -6.56
N ARG A 152 13.22 -18.89 -7.86
CA ARG A 152 13.72 -17.65 -8.41
C ARG A 152 12.84 -17.17 -9.55
N LEU A 153 12.68 -15.86 -9.64
CA LEU A 153 12.00 -15.22 -10.75
C LEU A 153 12.82 -15.30 -12.05
N ASP A 154 12.20 -15.74 -13.13
CA ASP A 154 12.77 -15.82 -14.47
C ASP A 154 11.64 -15.57 -15.50
N PRO A 155 11.62 -14.41 -16.20
CA PRO A 155 12.65 -13.37 -16.23
C PRO A 155 12.75 -12.56 -14.92
N PRO A 156 13.95 -12.09 -14.53
CA PRO A 156 14.11 -11.28 -13.32
C PRO A 156 13.52 -9.87 -13.47
N ILE A 157 13.14 -9.24 -12.34
CA ILE A 157 12.71 -7.83 -12.29
C ILE A 157 13.81 -7.01 -11.62
N THR A 158 14.34 -6.01 -12.32
CA THR A 158 15.25 -5.05 -11.70
C THR A 158 14.46 -3.90 -11.07
N LEU A 159 14.70 -3.65 -9.79
CA LEU A 159 14.10 -2.53 -9.05
C LEU A 159 15.11 -1.38 -8.99
N VAL A 160 14.83 -0.29 -9.70
CA VAL A 160 15.62 0.95 -9.63
C VAL A 160 14.79 1.98 -8.88
N LEU A 161 15.15 2.22 -7.61
CA LEU A 161 14.39 3.03 -6.67
C LEU A 161 15.15 4.32 -6.39
N ASP A 162 14.90 5.33 -7.23
CA ASP A 162 15.49 6.65 -7.05
C ASP A 162 14.78 7.41 -5.92
N ASP A 163 15.57 8.01 -5.03
CA ASP A 163 15.09 8.76 -3.86
C ASP A 163 14.01 8.03 -3.04
N VAL A 164 14.22 6.73 -2.82
CA VAL A 164 13.19 5.80 -2.32
C VAL A 164 12.62 6.23 -0.97
N ALA A 165 13.43 6.85 -0.11
CA ALA A 165 12.97 7.32 1.19
C ALA A 165 11.93 8.46 1.10
N ALA A 166 12.01 9.30 0.07
CA ALA A 166 11.15 10.46 -0.11
C ALA A 166 10.04 10.25 -1.16
N VAL A 167 10.15 9.24 -2.03
CA VAL A 167 9.15 8.98 -3.08
C VAL A 167 8.23 7.80 -2.74
N ALA A 168 8.80 6.65 -2.41
CA ALA A 168 8.05 5.41 -2.19
C ALA A 168 8.77 4.51 -1.16
N PRO A 169 8.80 4.90 0.11
CA PRO A 169 9.57 4.18 1.12
C PRO A 169 8.98 2.82 1.49
N LEU A 170 9.44 1.79 0.77
CA LEU A 170 9.05 0.39 0.89
C LEU A 170 9.43 -0.18 2.27
N PRO A 171 8.48 -0.73 3.05
CA PRO A 171 8.80 -1.44 4.28
C PRO A 171 9.81 -2.57 4.09
N GLU A 172 9.69 -3.31 3.00
CA GLU A 172 10.51 -4.49 2.64
C GLU A 172 11.86 -4.16 1.99
N LEU A 173 12.25 -2.88 1.89
CA LEU A 173 13.53 -2.49 1.27
C LEU A 173 14.76 -3.21 1.86
N PRO A 174 14.90 -3.37 3.20
CA PRO A 174 16.04 -4.09 3.76
C PRO A 174 16.11 -5.55 3.29
N GLU A 175 14.99 -6.28 3.28
CA GLU A 175 14.92 -7.66 2.79
C GLU A 175 15.23 -7.73 1.29
N LEU A 176 14.75 -6.76 0.51
CA LEU A 176 15.03 -6.67 -0.93
C LEU A 176 16.51 -6.49 -1.24
N LEU A 177 17.21 -5.62 -0.50
CA LEU A 177 18.65 -5.43 -0.66
C LEU A 177 19.43 -6.69 -0.26
N ALA A 178 19.02 -7.36 0.82
CA ALA A 178 19.71 -8.52 1.34
C ALA A 178 19.51 -9.79 0.48
N THR A 179 18.29 -10.04 0.00
CA THR A 179 17.91 -11.34 -0.60
C THR A 179 17.28 -11.23 -1.98
N GLY A 180 16.96 -10.02 -2.44
CA GLY A 180 16.34 -9.77 -3.74
C GLY A 180 17.11 -10.38 -4.91
N PRO A 181 18.45 -10.21 -5.03
CA PRO A 181 19.23 -10.79 -6.12
C PRO A 181 19.08 -12.31 -6.26
N GLU A 182 19.03 -13.04 -5.14
CA GLU A 182 18.87 -14.51 -5.12
C GLU A 182 17.49 -14.93 -5.64
N ARG A 183 16.47 -14.11 -5.40
CA ARG A 183 15.08 -14.33 -5.86
C ARG A 183 14.82 -13.79 -7.27
N GLY A 184 15.81 -13.24 -7.96
CA GLY A 184 15.64 -12.65 -9.29
C GLY A 184 15.05 -11.24 -9.26
N MET A 185 15.24 -10.53 -8.14
CA MET A 185 14.79 -9.16 -7.93
C MET A 185 15.96 -8.25 -7.51
N PRO A 186 17.01 -8.09 -8.35
CA PRO A 186 18.11 -7.19 -8.03
C PRO A 186 17.60 -5.77 -7.80
N THR A 187 18.02 -5.16 -6.68
CA THR A 187 17.51 -3.86 -6.23
C THR A 187 18.66 -2.85 -6.15
N LEU A 188 18.48 -1.69 -6.79
CA LEU A 188 19.31 -0.50 -6.64
C LEU A 188 18.47 0.58 -5.97
N ALA A 189 18.83 0.94 -4.74
CA ALA A 189 18.17 1.98 -3.96
C ALA A 189 19.06 3.22 -3.83
N LEU A 190 18.56 4.38 -4.25
CA LEU A 190 19.26 5.65 -4.12
C LEU A 190 18.61 6.46 -3.00
N LEU A 191 19.45 7.00 -2.12
CA LEU A 191 19.06 7.83 -0.98
C LEU A 191 19.85 9.13 -1.05
N ARG A 192 19.24 10.25 -0.65
CA ARG A 192 19.95 11.54 -0.60
C ARG A 192 20.94 11.59 0.55
N SER A 193 20.68 10.84 1.62
CA SER A 193 21.56 10.77 2.78
C SER A 193 21.38 9.47 3.57
N ARG A 194 22.37 9.16 4.41
CA ARG A 194 22.28 8.01 5.34
C ARG A 194 21.22 8.25 6.42
N GLU A 195 21.00 9.51 6.78
CA GLU A 195 20.01 9.93 7.76
C GLU A 195 18.59 9.60 7.29
N GLN A 196 18.28 9.74 5.99
CA GLN A 196 17.00 9.30 5.44
C GLN A 196 16.80 7.79 5.63
N GLY A 197 17.83 6.99 5.34
CA GLY A 197 17.82 5.55 5.58
C GLY A 197 17.53 5.21 7.04
N ARG A 198 18.28 5.80 7.97
CA ARG A 198 18.09 5.60 9.42
C ARG A 198 16.75 6.08 9.93
N ALA A 199 16.19 7.14 9.36
CA ALA A 199 14.89 7.67 9.75
C ALA A 199 13.75 6.75 9.32
N ARG A 200 13.88 6.09 8.16
CA ARG A 200 12.80 5.30 7.56
C ARG A 200 12.89 3.80 7.87
N TRP A 201 14.08 3.28 8.09
CA TRP A 201 14.38 1.90 8.51
C TRP A 201 15.31 1.91 9.73
N PRO A 202 14.83 2.30 10.92
CA PRO A 202 15.68 2.54 12.10
C PRO A 202 16.29 1.28 12.71
N HIS A 203 15.75 0.11 12.38
CA HIS A 203 16.19 -1.19 12.91
C HIS A 203 17.05 -1.98 11.93
N ASP A 204 17.21 -1.49 10.72
CA ASP A 204 17.92 -2.16 9.64
C ASP A 204 19.06 -1.27 9.16
N GLU A 205 20.27 -1.82 9.14
CA GLU A 205 21.38 -1.14 8.48
C GLU A 205 21.29 -1.46 6.98
N LEU A 206 20.88 -0.47 6.17
CA LEU A 206 20.87 -0.59 4.72
C LEU A 206 22.32 -0.74 4.25
N THR A 207 22.69 -1.97 3.88
CA THR A 207 24.00 -2.28 3.34
C THR A 207 24.03 -1.90 1.86
N GLY A 208 25.12 -1.23 1.46
CA GLY A 208 25.40 -0.80 0.09
C GLY A 208 26.89 -0.88 -0.18
#